data_AF-A0A8J3VF36-F1
#
_entry.id   AF-A0A8J3VF36-F1
#
_cell.length_a   1.000
_cell.length_b   1.000
_cell.length_c   1.000
_cell.angle_alpha   90.00
_cell.angle_beta   90.00
_cell.angle_gamma   90.00
#
_symmetry.space_group_name_H-M   'P 1'
#
loop_
_entity.id
_entity.type
_entity.pdbx_description
1 polymer ?
#
loop_
_entity_poly.entity_id
_entity_poly.type
_entity_poly.pdbx_seq_one_letter_code
_entity_poly.pdbx_strand_id
1 'polypeptide(L)'
;MKQPDTARASRFWHRFLRGLLVAAMLTGGSTVALAAPASAAWGGCDNANGTVSACVNFGDNGNSVRADFYFKKVPDSSYYTYYVWIFVDGYGQLMASNQRLTYTGRYCCWTRPTDSLPNRIYRVFVQVAIYTSSGVYHTGSISPTITYSN
;
A
#
# COMPACT_ATOMS: atom_id res chain seq x y z
N MET A 1 36.56 -26.81 59.60
CA MET A 1 37.32 -27.54 58.54
C MET A 1 36.33 -28.11 57.53
N LYS A 2 36.79 -28.41 56.30
CA LYS A 2 36.10 -28.99 55.12
C LYS A 2 35.29 -28.05 54.19
N GLN A 3 35.90 -27.76 53.03
CA GLN A 3 35.30 -27.93 51.68
C GLN A 3 34.87 -29.41 51.46
N PRO A 4 34.09 -29.81 50.43
CA PRO A 4 33.90 -29.18 49.09
C PRO A 4 32.39 -28.84 48.84
N ASP A 5 31.79 -28.72 47.63
CA ASP A 5 32.17 -29.11 46.27
C ASP A 5 31.41 -28.32 45.17
N THR A 6 31.84 -28.45 43.90
CA THR A 6 31.18 -27.90 42.70
C THR A 6 30.76 -28.99 41.71
N ALA A 7 29.47 -29.38 41.71
CA ALA A 7 28.87 -30.11 40.59
C ALA A 7 27.33 -30.12 40.62
N ARG A 8 26.66 -29.46 39.65
CA ARG A 8 25.34 -29.91 39.18
C ARG A 8 24.99 -29.41 37.78
N ALA A 9 25.48 -30.13 36.79
CA ALA A 9 25.05 -30.01 35.41
C ALA A 9 23.65 -30.61 35.18
N SER A 10 22.96 -30.09 34.17
CA SER A 10 22.01 -30.78 33.28
C SER A 10 20.93 -31.71 33.88
N ARG A 11 19.67 -31.27 33.80
CA ARG A 11 18.49 -32.06 33.39
C ARG A 11 17.21 -31.20 33.39
N PHE A 12 16.88 -30.62 32.24
CA PHE A 12 15.59 -29.94 31.99
C PHE A 12 15.03 -30.42 30.63
N TRP A 13 14.51 -31.64 30.62
CA TRP A 13 14.00 -32.31 29.42
C TRP A 13 12.94 -33.35 29.82
N HIS A 14 11.90 -33.48 28.99
CA HIS A 14 10.82 -34.47 29.05
C HIS A 14 9.86 -34.42 30.26
N ARG A 15 8.63 -33.95 30.03
CA ARG A 15 7.38 -34.70 30.29
C ARG A 15 6.14 -33.99 29.73
N PHE A 16 5.06 -34.79 29.62
CA PHE A 16 3.75 -34.51 29.01
C PHE A 16 3.73 -34.61 27.47
N LEU A 17 3.43 -35.80 26.92
CA LEU A 17 2.08 -36.42 26.75
C LEU A 17 1.25 -35.67 25.69
N ARG A 18 0.42 -36.28 24.83
CA ARG A 18 0.17 -37.65 24.34
C ARG A 18 -1.05 -37.43 23.41
N GLY A 19 -0.98 -37.87 22.15
CA GLY A 19 -2.13 -38.29 21.33
C GLY A 19 -3.30 -37.32 21.05
N LEU A 20 -3.57 -37.07 19.77
CA LEU A 20 -4.65 -37.82 19.10
C LEU A 20 -4.37 -37.92 17.59
N LEU A 21 -4.60 -39.10 17.02
CA LEU A 21 -4.71 -39.28 15.57
C LEU A 21 -6.19 -39.11 15.20
N VAL A 22 -6.50 -38.20 14.29
CA VAL A 22 -7.72 -38.23 13.48
C VAL A 22 -7.34 -37.95 12.04
N ALA A 23 -7.36 -38.99 11.21
CA ALA A 23 -7.35 -38.83 9.77
C ALA A 23 -8.78 -38.47 9.33
N ALA A 24 -8.95 -37.33 8.67
CA ALA A 24 -10.24 -36.90 8.12
C ALA A 24 -10.07 -36.36 6.71
N MET A 25 -10.25 -37.27 5.75
CA MET A 25 -10.84 -37.06 4.42
C MET A 25 -10.21 -36.02 3.48
N LEU A 26 -9.67 -36.54 2.38
CA LEU A 26 -9.56 -35.86 1.11
C LEU A 26 -10.92 -35.29 0.67
N THR A 27 -11.10 -33.97 0.77
CA THR A 27 -11.92 -33.22 -0.19
C THR A 27 -10.98 -32.41 -1.06
N GLY A 28 -11.11 -32.59 -2.37
CA GLY A 28 -10.26 -31.90 -3.36
C GLY A 28 -10.57 -30.42 -3.42
N GLY A 29 -9.99 -29.64 -2.52
CA GLY A 29 -9.79 -28.21 -2.72
C GLY A 29 -8.46 -28.03 -3.44
N SER A 30 -8.48 -27.66 -4.71
CA SER A 30 -7.31 -27.12 -5.39
C SER A 30 -6.94 -25.79 -4.75
N THR A 31 -6.21 -25.83 -3.63
CA THR A 31 -5.55 -24.63 -3.10
C THR A 31 -4.55 -24.19 -4.14
N VAL A 32 -4.96 -23.26 -4.99
CA VAL A 32 -4.07 -22.57 -5.89
C VAL A 32 -3.08 -21.84 -4.99
N ALA A 33 -1.94 -22.47 -4.75
CA ALA A 33 -0.76 -21.80 -4.24
C ALA A 33 -0.35 -20.83 -5.35
N LEU A 34 -1.04 -19.69 -5.41
CA LEU A 34 -0.59 -18.51 -6.09
C LEU A 34 0.77 -18.21 -5.49
N ALA A 35 1.82 -18.63 -6.20
CA ALA A 35 3.17 -18.21 -5.91
C ALA A 35 3.10 -16.69 -5.85
N ALA A 36 3.26 -16.12 -4.66
CA ALA A 36 3.31 -14.68 -4.51
C ALA A 36 4.45 -14.22 -5.42
N PRO A 37 4.17 -13.46 -6.50
CA PRO A 37 5.22 -13.05 -7.41
C PRO A 37 6.22 -12.24 -6.59
N ALA A 38 7.51 -12.54 -6.74
CA ALA A 38 8.57 -11.88 -5.98
C ALA A 38 8.48 -10.37 -6.22
N SER A 39 7.91 -9.66 -5.24
CA SER A 39 7.40 -8.32 -5.46
C SER A 39 8.46 -7.27 -5.11
N ALA A 40 9.15 -6.80 -6.15
CA ALA A 40 9.82 -5.51 -6.13
C ALA A 40 8.77 -4.38 -6.00
N ALA A 41 8.26 -4.16 -4.78
CA ALA A 41 7.45 -3.02 -4.34
C ALA A 41 6.61 -2.29 -5.42
N TRP A 42 5.65 -3.00 -6.03
CA TRP A 42 4.95 -2.58 -7.26
C TRP A 42 3.96 -1.41 -7.13
N GLY A 43 3.79 -0.82 -5.93
CA GLY A 43 2.77 0.18 -5.66
C GLY A 43 1.95 -0.11 -4.42
N GLY A 44 0.95 0.74 -4.19
CA GLY A 44 0.00 0.59 -3.09
C GLY A 44 -0.94 1.79 -2.95
N CYS A 45 -1.99 1.59 -2.16
CA CYS A 45 -2.97 2.61 -1.82
C CYS A 45 -2.92 2.93 -0.31
N ASP A 46 -3.29 4.16 0.04
CA ASP A 46 -3.59 4.52 1.42
C ASP A 46 -4.83 3.76 1.91
N ASN A 47 -4.66 2.91 2.91
CA ASN A 47 -5.75 2.14 3.52
C ASN A 47 -6.22 2.73 4.86
N ALA A 48 -5.56 3.77 5.38
CA ALA A 48 -5.93 4.42 6.65
C ALA A 48 -7.09 5.40 6.48
N ASN A 49 -7.18 6.09 5.34
CA ASN A 49 -8.29 7.01 5.08
C ASN A 49 -9.57 6.26 4.63
N GLY A 50 -10.63 6.38 5.43
CA GLY A 50 -11.93 5.74 5.21
C GLY A 50 -12.81 6.36 4.12
N THR A 51 -12.39 7.49 3.53
CA THR A 51 -13.16 8.26 2.55
C THR A 51 -12.48 8.35 1.19
N VAL A 52 -11.17 8.60 1.15
CA VAL A 52 -10.38 8.66 -0.09
C VAL A 52 -9.09 7.89 0.08
N SER A 53 -8.75 7.02 -0.86
CA SER A 53 -7.50 6.25 -0.86
C SER A 53 -6.67 6.62 -2.08
N ALA A 54 -5.64 7.46 -1.90
CA ALA A 54 -4.66 7.77 -2.93
C ALA A 54 -3.77 6.55 -3.19
N CYS A 55 -3.52 6.25 -4.46
CA CYS A 55 -2.77 5.10 -4.93
C CYS A 55 -1.61 5.56 -5.82
N VAL A 56 -0.47 4.89 -5.69
CA VAL A 56 0.67 5.02 -6.59
C VAL A 56 1.10 3.64 -7.03
N ASN A 57 1.38 3.46 -8.33
CA ASN A 57 1.85 2.22 -8.90
C ASN A 57 2.85 2.53 -10.03
N PHE A 58 3.65 1.53 -10.43
CA PHE A 58 4.31 1.61 -11.74
C PHE A 58 3.30 1.32 -12.85
N GLY A 59 3.46 1.99 -13.99
CA GLY A 59 2.71 1.66 -15.20
C GLY A 59 3.18 0.34 -15.81
N ASP A 60 2.33 -0.29 -16.62
CA ASP A 60 2.51 -1.67 -17.10
C ASP A 60 3.82 -1.88 -17.90
N ASN A 61 4.38 -0.79 -18.45
CA ASN A 61 5.64 -0.77 -19.21
C ASN A 61 6.88 -0.44 -18.35
N GLY A 62 6.77 -0.29 -17.03
CA GLY A 62 7.87 0.10 -16.11
C GLY A 62 8.33 1.57 -16.20
N ASN A 63 8.17 2.21 -17.37
CA ASN A 63 8.71 3.53 -17.69
C ASN A 63 7.78 4.71 -17.33
N SER A 64 6.85 4.49 -16.39
CA SER A 64 5.98 5.56 -15.90
C SER A 64 5.49 5.28 -14.48
N VAL A 65 5.20 6.35 -13.75
CA VAL A 65 4.45 6.32 -12.50
C VAL A 65 2.98 6.55 -12.84
N ARG A 66 2.10 5.73 -12.25
CA ARG A 66 0.65 5.84 -12.34
C ARG A 66 0.09 6.31 -11.00
N ALA A 67 -0.79 7.31 -11.08
CA ALA A 67 -1.60 7.82 -9.99
C ALA A 67 -3.08 7.57 -10.26
N ASP A 68 -3.77 7.16 -9.20
CA ASP A 68 -5.20 6.94 -9.16
C ASP A 68 -5.68 7.03 -7.70
N PHE A 69 -6.99 7.08 -7.47
CA PHE A 69 -7.54 7.00 -6.12
C PHE A 69 -8.91 6.33 -6.08
N TYR A 70 -9.29 5.82 -4.92
CA TYR A 70 -10.64 5.32 -4.66
C TYR A 70 -11.39 6.28 -3.76
N PHE A 71 -12.57 6.73 -4.19
CA PHE A 71 -13.49 7.54 -3.40
C PHE A 71 -14.64 6.66 -2.87
N LYS A 72 -14.77 6.62 -1.54
CA LYS A 72 -15.59 5.65 -0.78
C LYS A 72 -16.87 6.25 -0.18
N LYS A 73 -17.19 7.50 -0.52
CA LYS A 73 -18.39 8.23 -0.07
C LYS A 73 -19.20 8.70 -1.27
N VAL A 74 -20.51 8.85 -1.11
CA VAL A 74 -21.35 9.47 -2.14
C VAL A 74 -20.97 10.96 -2.24
N PRO A 75 -20.70 11.51 -3.44
CA PRO A 75 -20.41 12.94 -3.59
C PRO A 75 -21.57 13.82 -3.15
N ASP A 76 -21.26 14.91 -2.46
CA ASP A 76 -22.19 15.93 -1.99
C ASP A 76 -21.53 17.33 -2.06
N SER A 77 -22.07 18.33 -1.35
CA SER A 77 -21.47 19.66 -1.27
C SER A 77 -20.17 19.72 -0.46
N SER A 78 -19.88 18.72 0.39
CA SER A 78 -18.64 18.60 1.16
C SER A 78 -17.54 17.90 0.35
N TYR A 79 -17.92 16.95 -0.50
CA TYR A 79 -17.02 16.20 -1.39
C TYR A 79 -17.29 16.56 -2.85
N TYR A 80 -16.83 17.74 -3.28
CA TYR A 80 -17.28 18.33 -4.54
C TYR A 80 -16.22 18.34 -5.65
N THR A 81 -15.03 18.90 -5.41
CA THR A 81 -13.92 18.84 -6.38
C THR A 81 -12.66 18.22 -5.80
N TYR A 82 -11.84 17.65 -6.68
CA TYR A 82 -10.59 17.00 -6.32
C TYR A 82 -9.42 17.51 -7.16
N TYR A 83 -8.23 17.36 -6.57
CA TYR A 83 -6.94 17.64 -7.16
C TYR A 83 -6.02 16.44 -6.93
N VAL A 84 -5.18 16.12 -7.92
CA VAL A 84 -4.24 14.99 -7.86
C VAL A 84 -2.84 15.46 -8.21
N TRP A 85 -1.86 15.10 -7.40
CA TRP A 85 -0.44 15.37 -7.65
C TRP A 85 0.39 14.09 -7.64
N ILE A 86 1.38 14.03 -8.52
CA ILE A 86 2.48 13.06 -8.46
C ILE A 86 3.72 13.78 -7.94
N PHE A 87 4.23 13.37 -6.79
CA PHE A 87 5.47 13.88 -6.21
C PHE A 87 6.64 12.96 -6.54
N VAL A 88 7.73 13.53 -7.04
CA VAL A 88 8.99 12.83 -7.33
C VAL A 88 10.12 13.57 -6.60
N ASP A 89 10.75 12.93 -5.61
CA ASP A 89 11.72 13.55 -4.69
C ASP A 89 11.22 14.88 -4.08
N GLY A 90 9.93 14.95 -3.75
CA GLY A 90 9.30 16.17 -3.21
C GLY A 90 8.86 17.20 -4.26
N TYR A 91 9.23 17.04 -5.53
CA TYR A 91 8.73 17.88 -6.63
C TYR A 91 7.35 17.39 -7.11
N GLY A 92 6.30 18.09 -6.69
CA GLY A 92 4.92 17.81 -7.07
C GLY A 92 4.54 18.33 -8.45
N GLN A 93 4.03 17.45 -9.31
CA GLN A 93 3.36 17.81 -10.56
C GLN A 93 1.85 17.64 -10.41
N LEU A 94 1.10 18.69 -10.71
CA LEU A 94 -0.37 18.68 -10.73
C LEU A 94 -0.87 17.92 -11.96
N MET A 95 -1.65 16.86 -11.75
CA MET A 95 -2.16 15.98 -12.80
C MET A 95 -3.65 16.19 -13.08
N ALA A 96 -4.42 16.54 -12.06
CA ALA A 96 -5.82 16.92 -12.15
C ALA A 96 -6.07 18.17 -11.29
N SER A 97 -6.73 19.17 -11.87
CA SER A 97 -7.08 20.42 -11.19
C SER A 97 -8.58 20.62 -11.21
N ASN A 98 -9.17 20.93 -10.04
CA ASN A 98 -10.57 21.30 -9.85
C ASN A 98 -11.59 20.37 -10.55
N GLN A 99 -11.31 19.06 -10.58
CA GLN A 99 -12.16 18.08 -11.24
C GLN A 99 -13.31 17.68 -10.33
N ARG A 100 -14.52 17.48 -10.87
CA ARG A 100 -15.71 17.21 -10.05
C ARG A 100 -15.80 15.74 -9.62
N LEU A 101 -16.12 15.51 -8.34
CA LEU A 101 -16.57 14.21 -7.83
C LEU A 101 -18.03 13.99 -8.23
N THR A 102 -18.32 12.83 -8.79
CA THR A 102 -19.57 12.49 -9.49
C THR A 102 -20.08 11.08 -9.20
N TYR A 103 -19.24 10.17 -8.71
CA TYR A 103 -19.60 8.81 -8.32
C TYR A 103 -18.67 8.27 -7.21
N THR A 104 -19.03 7.14 -6.61
CA THR A 104 -18.18 6.34 -5.73
C THR A 104 -17.37 5.34 -6.55
N GLY A 105 -16.06 5.22 -6.32
CA GLY A 105 -15.22 4.24 -7.02
C GLY A 105 -13.83 4.76 -7.37
N ARG A 106 -13.22 4.16 -8.39
CA ARG A 106 -11.85 4.49 -8.83
C ARG A 106 -11.86 5.71 -9.75
N TYR A 107 -11.17 6.76 -9.34
CA TYR A 107 -10.79 7.91 -10.15
C TYR A 107 -9.39 7.71 -10.70
N CYS A 108 -9.26 7.81 -12.01
CA CYS A 108 -8.14 7.26 -12.78
C CYS A 108 -8.12 7.90 -14.18
N CYS A 109 -7.01 7.93 -14.90
CA CYS A 109 -5.67 7.47 -14.54
C CYS A 109 -4.66 8.51 -15.01
N TRP A 110 -3.82 8.99 -14.09
CA TRP A 110 -2.80 9.98 -14.40
C TRP A 110 -1.43 9.31 -14.45
N THR A 111 -0.69 9.50 -15.53
CA THR A 111 0.64 8.93 -15.70
C THR A 111 1.68 10.03 -15.86
N ARG A 112 2.85 9.79 -15.27
CA ARG A 112 4.05 10.61 -15.47
C ARG A 112 5.16 9.70 -15.99
N PRO A 113 5.67 9.92 -17.22
CA PRO A 113 6.83 9.19 -17.74
C PRO A 113 8.05 9.37 -16.82
N THR A 114 8.82 8.31 -16.61
CA THR A 114 10.03 8.30 -15.77
C THR A 114 11.33 8.29 -16.58
N ASP A 115 11.24 8.05 -17.88
CA ASP A 115 12.32 8.16 -18.88
C ASP A 115 13.02 9.54 -18.89
N SER A 116 12.25 10.61 -18.66
CA SER A 116 12.73 11.99 -18.53
C SER A 116 13.48 12.30 -17.22
N LEU A 117 13.57 11.35 -16.29
CA LEU A 117 14.23 11.52 -15.00
C LEU A 117 15.68 11.01 -15.06
N PRO A 118 16.71 11.81 -14.69
CA PRO A 118 18.10 11.37 -14.70
C PRO A 118 18.33 10.11 -13.86
N ASN A 119 19.31 9.28 -14.23
CA ASN A 119 19.57 8.01 -13.54
C ASN A 119 19.97 8.25 -12.06
N ARG A 120 19.01 7.98 -11.16
CA ARG A 120 19.17 7.89 -9.71
C ARG A 120 17.96 7.19 -9.10
N ILE A 121 18.03 6.95 -7.80
CA ILE A 121 16.89 6.46 -7.01
C ILE A 121 15.95 7.63 -6.71
N TYR A 122 14.67 7.49 -7.05
CA TYR A 122 13.59 8.45 -6.77
C TYR A 122 12.62 7.92 -5.74
N ARG A 123 12.16 8.80 -4.84
CA ARG A 123 11.01 8.57 -3.96
C ARG A 123 9.77 9.16 -4.60
N VAL A 124 8.76 8.33 -4.81
CA VAL A 124 7.54 8.71 -5.52
C VAL A 124 6.30 8.41 -4.69
N PHE A 125 5.40 9.38 -4.58
CA PHE A 125 4.10 9.22 -3.93
C PHE A 125 3.04 10.10 -4.61
N VAL A 126 1.78 9.78 -4.35
CA VAL A 126 0.61 10.49 -4.87
C VAL A 126 -0.12 11.16 -3.73
N GLN A 127 -0.51 12.41 -3.94
CA GLN A 127 -1.41 13.14 -3.04
C GLN A 127 -2.72 13.42 -3.77
N VAL A 128 -3.82 13.25 -3.04
CA VAL A 128 -5.15 13.68 -3.46
C VAL A 128 -5.71 14.62 -2.39
N ALA A 129 -6.26 15.75 -2.83
CA ALA A 129 -7.02 16.66 -1.97
C ALA A 129 -8.43 16.83 -2.53
N ILE A 130 -9.42 16.85 -1.64
CA ILE A 130 -10.83 17.03 -1.93
C ILE A 130 -11.32 18.31 -1.23
N TYR A 131 -12.12 19.08 -1.96
CA TYR A 131 -12.64 20.37 -1.56
C TYR A 131 -14.17 20.37 -1.62
N THR A 132 -14.78 21.23 -0.79
CA THR A 132 -16.21 21.52 -0.79
C THR A 132 -16.63 22.28 -2.06
N SER A 133 -17.93 22.44 -2.28
CA SER A 133 -18.46 23.25 -3.39
C SER A 133 -18.12 24.75 -3.30
N SER A 134 -17.73 25.23 -2.12
CA SER A 134 -17.20 26.57 -1.89
C SER A 134 -15.67 26.69 -2.06
N GLY A 135 -14.97 25.60 -2.42
CA GLY A 135 -13.52 25.58 -2.60
C GLY A 135 -12.72 25.51 -1.29
N VAL A 136 -13.35 25.16 -0.17
CA VAL A 136 -12.66 24.95 1.11
C VAL A 136 -12.09 23.53 1.15
N TYR A 137 -10.85 23.36 1.62
CA TYR A 137 -10.26 22.02 1.79
C TYR A 137 -11.07 21.20 2.79
N HIS A 138 -11.42 19.98 2.41
CA HIS A 138 -12.28 19.11 3.21
C HIS A 138 -11.56 17.84 3.69
N THR A 139 -10.86 17.13 2.79
CA THR A 139 -10.06 15.96 3.16
C THR A 139 -8.98 15.66 2.11
N GLY A 140 -8.06 14.75 2.41
CA GLY A 140 -7.05 14.29 1.47
C GLY A 140 -6.43 12.98 1.90
N SER A 141 -5.67 12.38 0.98
CA SER A 141 -4.98 11.12 1.18
C SER A 141 -3.62 11.16 0.48
N ILE A 142 -2.64 10.47 1.06
CA ILE A 142 -1.28 10.36 0.55
C ILE A 142 -0.96 8.87 0.44
N SER A 143 -0.60 8.41 -0.75
CA SER A 143 -0.24 7.01 -0.98
C SER A 143 1.00 6.62 -0.18
N PRO A 144 1.27 5.31 -0.03
CA PRO A 144 2.62 4.83 0.27
C PRO A 144 3.65 5.46 -0.67
N THR A 145 4.89 5.61 -0.20
CA THR A 145 6.02 5.99 -1.06
C THR A 145 6.57 4.74 -1.73
N ILE A 146 6.64 4.72 -3.06
CA ILE A 146 7.45 3.75 -3.81
C ILE A 146 8.82 4.33 -4.14
N THR A 147 9.76 3.43 -4.43
CA THR A 147 11.12 3.76 -4.82
C THR A 147 11.34 3.28 -6.25
N TYR A 148 11.78 4.18 -7.12
CA TYR A 148 12.10 3.90 -8.52
C TYR A 148 13.58 4.07 -8.77
N SER A 149 14.17 3.22 -9.61
CA SER A 149 15.50 3.36 -10.18
C SER A 149 15.40 3.17 -11.69
N ASN A 150 16.01 4.08 -12.44
CA ASN A 150 16.15 4.02 -13.90
C ASN A 150 17.46 3.28 -14.25
#